data_AF-A0A1B0CR28-F1
#
_entry.id   AF-A0A1B0CR28-F1
#
_cell.length_a   1.000
_cell.length_b   1.000
_cell.length_c   1.000
_cell.angle_alpha   90.00
_cell.angle_beta   90.00
_cell.angle_gamma   90.00
#
_symmetry.space_group_name_H-M   'P 1'
#
loop_
_entity.id
_entity.type
_entity.pdbx_description
1 polymer ?
#
loop_
_entity_poly.entity_id
_entity_poly.type
_entity_poly.pdbx_seq_one_letter_code
_entity_poly.pdbx_strand_id
1 'polypeptide(L)'
;MGRTGYTCIRRTFCWLNLIVWLCGSVFLAAGIWLKLCYQGYATLLPEHAALSADCLFITVGVLSVVVSFFGCCGAWFQSRCLLISYFSLVVILFLSEFLVGSLAFVFRGGLTKTVVNELKTGIEKHYNASDRGGFAAPSVAAIWDNLQSDLHCCGVTSYEDWYAISSWPEERWVPQSCCRSRYNETEWYEGSDRTPYIE
;
A
#
# COMPACT_ATOMS: atom_id res chain seq x y z
N MET A 1 -21.23 10.02 42.01
CA MET A 1 -20.85 10.10 40.58
C MET A 1 -20.07 8.89 40.02
N GLY A 2 -19.81 7.81 40.79
CA GLY A 2 -18.79 6.81 40.40
C GLY A 2 -19.23 5.55 39.62
N ARG A 3 -20.51 5.11 39.69
CA ARG A 3 -20.94 3.85 39.03
C ARG A 3 -21.20 4.00 37.53
N THR A 4 -21.74 5.14 37.09
CA THR A 4 -22.11 5.36 35.68
C THR A 4 -20.89 5.66 34.79
N GLY A 5 -19.89 6.38 35.32
CA GLY A 5 -18.68 6.77 34.58
C GLY A 5 -17.77 5.58 34.24
N TYR A 6 -17.52 4.70 35.22
CA TYR A 6 -16.70 3.50 34.99
C TYR A 6 -17.30 2.57 33.93
N THR A 7 -18.63 2.38 33.96
CA THR A 7 -19.32 1.56 32.95
C THR A 7 -19.28 2.21 31.56
N CYS A 8 -19.37 3.54 31.47
CA CYS A 8 -19.24 4.29 30.22
C CYS A 8 -17.83 4.12 29.62
N ILE A 9 -16.78 4.38 30.41
CA ILE A 9 -15.38 4.24 29.98
C ILE A 9 -15.10 2.83 29.47
N ARG A 10 -15.54 1.81 30.21
CA ARG A 10 -15.35 0.41 29.82
C ARG A 10 -16.07 0.06 28.51
N ARG A 11 -17.31 0.54 28.37
CA ARG A 11 -18.10 0.30 27.15
C ARG A 11 -17.44 0.98 25.96
N THR A 12 -17.03 2.24 26.07
CA THR A 12 -16.32 2.97 25.03
C THR A 12 -15.01 2.28 24.65
N PHE A 13 -14.21 1.85 25.64
CA PHE A 13 -12.96 1.14 25.40
C PHE A 13 -13.18 -0.17 24.63
N CYS A 14 -14.20 -0.95 25.00
CA CYS A 14 -14.56 -2.18 24.30
C CYS A 14 -14.98 -1.92 22.85
N TRP A 15 -15.85 -0.91 22.63
CA TRP A 15 -16.28 -0.52 21.28
C TRP A 15 -15.13 -0.05 20.40
N LEU A 16 -14.23 0.78 20.92
CA LEU A 16 -13.06 1.25 20.16
C LEU A 16 -12.14 0.09 19.79
N ASN A 17 -11.84 -0.82 20.71
CA ASN A 17 -11.02 -2.00 20.41
C ASN A 17 -11.71 -2.92 19.39
N LEU A 18 -13.03 -3.07 19.45
CA LEU A 18 -13.78 -3.86 18.47
C LEU A 18 -13.70 -3.26 17.06
N ILE A 19 -13.78 -1.94 16.93
CA ILE A 19 -13.58 -1.26 15.64
C ILE A 19 -12.16 -1.47 15.14
N VAL A 20 -11.14 -1.31 15.99
CA VAL A 20 -9.74 -1.56 15.63
C VAL A 20 -9.52 -3.01 15.21
N TRP A 21 -10.18 -3.97 15.86
CA TRP A 21 -10.13 -5.39 15.51
C TRP A 21 -10.72 -5.65 14.12
N LEU A 22 -11.87 -5.04 13.79
CA LEU A 22 -12.48 -5.14 12.47
C LEU A 22 -11.59 -4.52 11.40
N CYS A 23 -11.07 -3.31 11.62
CA CYS A 23 -10.15 -2.66 10.70
C CYS A 23 -8.86 -3.49 10.50
N GLY A 24 -8.27 -3.99 11.59
CA GLY A 24 -7.09 -4.85 11.54
C GLY A 24 -7.34 -6.13 10.74
N SER A 25 -8.52 -6.72 10.87
CA SER A 25 -8.94 -7.89 10.10
C SER A 25 -9.07 -7.59 8.61
N VAL A 26 -9.57 -6.40 8.25
CA VAL A 26 -9.61 -5.92 6.85
C VAL A 26 -8.20 -5.73 6.30
N PHE A 27 -7.30 -5.07 7.04
CA PHE A 27 -5.90 -4.92 6.63
C PHE A 27 -5.20 -6.27 6.44
N LEU A 28 -5.42 -7.22 7.34
CA LEU A 28 -4.87 -8.57 7.25
C LEU A 28 -5.41 -9.31 6.01
N ALA A 29 -6.73 -9.25 5.78
CA ALA A 29 -7.35 -9.86 4.61
C ALA A 29 -6.83 -9.24 3.31
N ALA A 30 -6.70 -7.91 3.26
CA ALA A 30 -6.12 -7.20 2.11
C ALA A 30 -4.66 -7.59 1.89
N GLY A 31 -3.85 -7.69 2.94
CA GLY A 31 -2.46 -8.12 2.85
C GLY A 31 -2.32 -9.57 2.34
N ILE A 32 -3.17 -10.48 2.82
CA ILE A 32 -3.22 -11.86 2.30
C ILE A 32 -3.68 -11.88 0.84
N TRP A 33 -4.70 -11.08 0.49
CA TRP A 33 -5.19 -10.97 -0.89
C TRP A 33 -4.10 -10.46 -1.84
N LEU A 34 -3.37 -9.41 -1.45
CA LEU A 34 -2.20 -8.92 -2.16
C LEU A 34 -1.15 -10.03 -2.29
N LYS A 35 -0.82 -10.71 -1.19
CA LYS A 35 0.14 -11.80 -1.24
C LYS A 35 -0.26 -12.89 -2.23
N LEU A 36 -1.53 -13.29 -2.27
CA LEU A 36 -2.03 -14.33 -3.18
C LEU A 36 -2.08 -13.89 -4.64
N CYS A 37 -2.54 -12.67 -4.93
CA CYS A 37 -2.60 -12.13 -6.29
C CYS A 37 -1.18 -11.95 -6.88
N TYR A 38 -0.22 -11.58 -6.05
CA TYR A 38 1.17 -11.35 -6.46
C TYR A 38 2.08 -12.58 -6.25
N GLN A 39 1.59 -13.65 -5.59
CA GLN A 39 2.34 -14.89 -5.32
C GLN A 39 2.69 -15.69 -6.58
N GLY A 40 2.08 -15.40 -7.74
CA GLY A 40 2.48 -15.97 -9.03
C GLY A 40 3.92 -15.65 -9.45
N TYR A 41 4.57 -14.69 -8.79
CA TYR A 41 5.96 -14.26 -9.04
C TYR A 41 6.84 -14.36 -7.79
N ALA A 42 6.67 -15.43 -7.00
CA ALA A 42 7.35 -15.68 -5.73
C ALA A 42 8.89 -15.90 -5.83
N THR A 43 9.60 -15.20 -6.71
CA THR A 43 11.06 -15.36 -6.90
C THR A 43 11.79 -14.03 -7.13
N LEU A 44 11.19 -12.88 -6.79
CA LEU A 44 11.77 -11.59 -7.16
C LEU A 44 12.50 -10.81 -6.06
N LEU A 45 12.41 -11.17 -4.78
CA LEU A 45 13.11 -10.42 -3.71
C LEU A 45 13.61 -11.29 -2.55
N PRO A 46 14.85 -11.80 -2.62
CA PRO A 46 15.56 -12.30 -1.45
C PRO A 46 16.08 -11.19 -0.53
N GLU A 47 16.27 -9.96 -1.03
CA GLU A 47 17.07 -8.96 -0.32
C GLU A 47 16.25 -7.97 0.54
N HIS A 48 15.03 -7.58 0.15
CA HIS A 48 14.25 -6.55 0.87
C HIS A 48 12.74 -6.84 1.02
N ALA A 49 12.37 -8.11 1.26
CA ALA A 49 10.97 -8.55 1.43
C ALA A 49 10.17 -7.85 2.55
N ALA A 50 10.83 -7.13 3.47
CA ALA A 50 10.17 -6.45 4.58
C ALA A 50 9.48 -5.13 4.20
N LEU A 51 9.81 -4.54 3.04
CA LEU A 51 9.23 -3.28 2.57
C LEU A 51 8.09 -3.46 1.55
N SER A 52 7.78 -4.71 1.20
CA SER A 52 6.69 -4.97 0.27
C SER A 52 5.34 -4.62 0.88
N ALA A 53 4.44 -4.09 0.06
CA ALA A 53 3.12 -3.63 0.52
C ALA A 53 2.32 -4.77 1.17
N ASP A 54 2.37 -5.98 0.65
CA ASP A 54 1.68 -7.15 1.23
C ASP A 54 2.21 -7.47 2.65
N CYS A 55 3.52 -7.48 2.85
CA CYS A 55 4.13 -7.72 4.17
C CYS A 55 3.76 -6.64 5.18
N LEU A 56 3.72 -5.36 4.77
CA LEU A 56 3.32 -4.25 5.63
C LEU A 56 1.85 -4.38 6.06
N PHE A 57 0.94 -4.64 5.12
CA PHE A 57 -0.49 -4.81 5.42
C PHE A 57 -0.73 -6.02 6.33
N ILE A 58 -0.04 -7.14 6.09
CA ILE A 58 -0.11 -8.33 6.96
C ILE A 58 0.40 -7.99 8.36
N THR A 59 1.57 -7.36 8.47
CA THR A 59 2.20 -7.05 9.76
C THR A 59 1.32 -6.11 10.59
N VAL A 60 0.87 -5.00 10.00
CA VAL A 60 -0.03 -4.05 10.66
C VAL A 60 -1.35 -4.70 11.02
N GLY A 61 -1.92 -5.52 10.13
CA GLY A 61 -3.17 -6.25 10.36
C GLY A 61 -3.07 -7.23 11.54
N VAL A 62 -2.04 -8.08 11.58
CA VAL A 62 -1.82 -9.03 12.69
C VAL A 62 -1.62 -8.30 14.01
N LEU A 63 -0.75 -7.29 14.06
CA LEU A 63 -0.50 -6.52 15.29
C LEU A 63 -1.78 -5.85 15.79
N SER A 64 -2.57 -5.24 14.90
CA SER A 64 -3.84 -4.60 15.22
C SER A 64 -4.85 -5.59 15.77
N VAL A 65 -5.01 -6.77 15.14
CA VAL A 65 -5.93 -7.83 15.58
C VAL A 65 -5.53 -8.38 16.95
N VAL A 66 -4.24 -8.65 17.17
CA VAL A 66 -3.74 -9.20 18.43
C VAL A 66 -3.94 -8.21 19.58
N VAL A 67 -3.51 -6.95 19.41
CA VAL A 67 -3.62 -5.92 20.45
C VAL A 67 -5.08 -5.65 20.80
N SER A 68 -5.95 -5.51 19.80
CA SER A 68 -7.37 -5.26 20.02
C SER A 68 -8.11 -6.45 20.64
N PHE A 69 -7.70 -7.69 20.33
CA PHE A 69 -8.23 -8.89 21.00
C PHE A 69 -7.91 -8.87 22.50
N PHE A 70 -6.65 -8.60 22.87
CA PHE A 70 -6.27 -8.46 24.28
C PHE A 70 -6.99 -7.30 24.97
N GLY A 71 -7.22 -6.19 24.27
CA GLY A 71 -8.01 -5.06 24.77
C GLY A 71 -9.47 -5.43 25.07
N CYS A 72 -10.15 -6.09 24.12
CA CYS A 72 -11.54 -6.52 24.28
C CYS A 72 -11.68 -7.59 25.38
N CYS A 73 -10.82 -8.62 25.37
CA CYS A 73 -10.80 -9.66 26.40
C CYS A 73 -10.45 -9.10 27.78
N GLY A 74 -9.49 -8.19 27.88
CA GLY A 74 -9.14 -7.53 29.15
C GLY A 74 -10.30 -6.73 29.74
N ALA A 75 -11.06 -6.04 28.89
CA ALA A 75 -12.25 -5.30 29.30
C ALA A 75 -13.42 -6.22 29.70
N TRP A 76 -13.61 -7.34 28.98
CA TRP A 76 -14.68 -8.31 29.24
C TRP A 76 -14.43 -9.12 30.51
N PHE A 77 -13.23 -9.70 30.65
CA PHE A 77 -12.86 -10.57 31.78
C PHE A 77 -12.51 -9.79 33.05
N GLN A 78 -12.48 -8.45 33.01
CA GLN A 78 -12.06 -7.59 34.12
C GLN A 78 -10.70 -7.98 34.73
N SER A 79 -9.84 -8.64 33.93
CA SER A 79 -8.54 -9.12 34.38
C SER A 79 -7.52 -8.00 34.30
N ARG A 80 -6.99 -7.61 35.47
CA ARG A 80 -5.95 -6.58 35.56
C ARG A 80 -4.69 -6.99 34.78
N CYS A 81 -4.34 -8.27 34.80
CA CYS A 81 -3.17 -8.77 34.07
C CYS A 81 -3.33 -8.56 32.56
N LEU A 82 -4.48 -8.90 31.96
CA LEU A 82 -4.73 -8.66 30.54
C LEU A 82 -4.71 -7.18 30.18
N LEU A 83 -5.26 -6.31 31.04
CA LEU A 83 -5.27 -4.87 30.81
C LEU A 83 -3.86 -4.26 30.91
N ILE A 84 -3.05 -4.74 31.85
CA ILE A 84 -1.63 -4.35 31.98
C ILE A 84 -0.85 -4.82 30.75
N SER A 85 -1.04 -6.07 30.30
CA SER A 85 -0.40 -6.59 29.09
C SER A 85 -0.78 -5.77 27.85
N TYR A 86 -2.06 -5.43 27.69
CA TYR A 86 -2.52 -4.52 26.63
C TYR A 86 -1.79 -3.18 26.68
N PHE A 87 -1.72 -2.55 27.85
CA PHE A 87 -1.04 -1.27 28.02
C PHE A 87 0.46 -1.37 27.69
N SER A 88 1.13 -2.42 28.18
CA SER A 88 2.54 -2.67 27.89
C SER A 88 2.79 -2.88 26.38
N LEU A 89 1.93 -3.64 25.70
CA LEU A 89 2.03 -3.84 24.24
C LEU A 89 1.89 -2.52 23.48
N VAL A 90 0.91 -1.69 23.84
CA VAL A 90 0.70 -0.37 23.21
C VAL A 90 1.90 0.55 23.43
N VAL A 91 2.48 0.56 24.64
CA VAL A 91 3.70 1.34 24.92
C VAL A 91 4.87 0.87 24.08
N ILE A 92 5.08 -0.45 23.95
CA ILE A 92 6.14 -1.01 23.12
C ILE A 92 5.93 -0.62 21.65
N LEU A 93 4.69 -0.72 21.14
CA LEU A 93 4.37 -0.31 19.78
C LEU A 93 4.65 1.17 19.55
N PHE A 94 4.23 2.04 20.47
CA PHE A 94 4.49 3.48 20.38
C PHE A 94 5.99 3.78 20.34
N LEU A 95 6.79 3.15 21.21
CA LEU A 95 8.24 3.31 21.20
C LEU A 95 8.86 2.79 19.90
N SER A 96 8.38 1.65 19.39
CA SER A 96 8.85 1.09 18.12
C SER A 96 8.53 1.99 16.92
N GLU A 97 7.32 2.56 16.86
CA GLU A 97 6.94 3.50 15.80
C GLU A 97 7.75 4.79 15.87
N PHE A 98 8.00 5.30 17.07
CA PHE A 98 8.87 6.46 17.25
C PHE A 98 10.31 6.18 16.77
N LEU A 99 10.85 5.00 17.08
CA LEU A 99 12.17 4.58 16.61
C LEU A 99 12.22 4.40 15.09
N VAL A 100 11.26 3.68 14.51
CA VAL A 100 11.17 3.49 13.05
C VAL A 100 10.97 4.84 12.33
N GLY A 101 10.09 5.71 12.84
CA GLY A 101 9.83 7.03 12.26
C GLY A 101 11.04 7.96 12.32
N SER A 102 11.75 7.99 13.46
CA SER A 102 12.98 8.79 13.59
C SER A 102 14.11 8.27 12.68
N LEU A 103 14.31 6.95 12.61
CA LEU A 103 15.24 6.34 11.66
C LEU A 103 14.85 6.64 10.22
N ALA A 104 13.57 6.54 9.87
CA ALA A 104 13.09 6.85 8.53
C ALA A 104 13.33 8.31 8.14
N PHE A 105 13.20 9.24 9.09
CA PHE A 105 13.51 10.64 8.88
C PHE A 105 15.00 10.88 8.64
N VAL A 106 15.87 10.30 9.47
CA VAL A 106 17.34 10.44 9.36
C VAL A 106 17.85 9.80 8.06
N PHE A 107 17.37 8.61 7.73
CA PHE A 107 17.77 7.84 6.55
C PHE A 107 16.86 8.04 5.33
N ARG A 108 16.09 9.14 5.29
CA ARG A 108 15.14 9.42 4.20
C ARG A 108 15.74 9.26 2.81
N GLY A 109 16.98 9.71 2.61
CA GLY A 109 17.65 9.62 1.32
C GLY A 109 17.98 8.19 0.89
N GLY A 110 18.26 7.29 1.84
CA GLY A 110 18.42 5.86 1.56
C GLY A 110 17.08 5.20 1.26
N LEU A 111 16.07 5.47 2.09
CA LEU A 111 14.72 4.94 1.90
C LEU A 111 14.10 5.36 0.56
N THR A 112 14.24 6.62 0.16
CA THR A 112 13.75 7.09 -1.15
C THR A 112 14.38 6.31 -2.29
N LYS A 113 15.69 6.04 -2.24
CA LYS A 113 16.37 5.25 -3.29
C LYS A 113 15.85 3.82 -3.34
N THR A 114 15.67 3.19 -2.19
CA THR A 114 15.10 1.84 -2.11
C THR A 114 13.70 1.82 -2.70
N VAL A 115 12.81 2.72 -2.27
CA VAL A 115 11.42 2.79 -2.78
C VAL A 115 11.40 3.06 -4.29
N VAL A 116 12.24 3.96 -4.79
CA VAL A 116 12.35 4.24 -6.24
C VAL A 116 12.79 2.98 -7.00
N ASN A 117 13.80 2.26 -6.51
CA ASN A 117 14.27 1.03 -7.16
C ASN A 117 13.22 -0.08 -7.15
N GLU A 118 12.49 -0.22 -6.05
CA GLU A 118 11.38 -1.18 -5.93
C GLU A 118 10.26 -0.86 -6.92
N LEU A 119 9.86 0.41 -7.03
CA LEU A 119 8.84 0.85 -7.99
C LEU A 119 9.29 0.64 -9.45
N LYS A 120 10.54 0.96 -9.77
CA LYS A 120 11.11 0.72 -11.12
C LYS A 120 11.12 -0.76 -11.46
N THR A 121 11.59 -1.59 -10.54
CA THR A 121 11.56 -3.07 -10.68
C THR A 121 10.12 -3.57 -10.86
N GLY A 122 9.17 -2.97 -10.14
CA GLY A 122 7.74 -3.21 -10.28
C GLY A 122 7.23 -3.01 -11.71
N ILE A 123 7.57 -1.87 -12.31
CA ILE A 123 7.23 -1.57 -13.70
C ILE A 123 7.94 -2.52 -14.67
N GLU A 124 9.24 -2.73 -14.53
CA GLU A 124 10.03 -3.55 -15.46
C GLU A 124 9.59 -5.02 -15.52
N LYS A 125 9.26 -5.60 -14.35
CA LYS A 125 9.04 -7.05 -14.20
C LYS A 125 7.57 -7.44 -14.06
N HIS A 126 6.71 -6.56 -13.55
CA HIS A 126 5.33 -6.90 -13.20
C HIS A 126 4.28 -6.13 -13.98
N TYR A 127 4.67 -5.11 -14.75
CA TYR A 127 3.73 -4.48 -15.66
C TYR A 127 3.51 -5.37 -16.89
N ASN A 128 2.30 -5.88 -17.03
CA ASN A 128 1.86 -6.64 -18.20
C ASN A 128 0.69 -5.91 -18.87
N ALA A 129 0.94 -5.31 -20.04
CA ALA A 129 -0.05 -4.53 -20.77
C ALA A 129 -1.27 -5.36 -21.24
N SER A 130 -1.08 -6.66 -21.41
CA SER A 130 -2.11 -7.59 -21.89
C SER A 130 -3.02 -8.08 -20.76
N ASP A 131 -2.54 -8.03 -19.52
CA ASP A 131 -3.29 -8.45 -18.35
C ASP A 131 -3.93 -7.22 -17.69
N ARG A 132 -5.24 -7.04 -17.90
CA ARG A 132 -6.03 -5.98 -17.25
C ARG A 132 -6.72 -6.44 -15.98
N GLY A 133 -6.49 -7.69 -15.56
CA GLY A 133 -7.13 -8.28 -14.39
C GLY A 133 -8.66 -8.39 -14.54
N GLY A 134 -9.32 -8.76 -13.45
CA GLY A 134 -10.78 -8.83 -13.35
C GLY A 134 -11.32 -7.92 -12.26
N PHE A 135 -12.64 -7.74 -12.19
CA PHE A 135 -13.29 -6.87 -11.20
C PHE A 135 -12.92 -7.18 -9.73
N ALA A 136 -12.61 -8.44 -9.41
CA ALA A 136 -12.22 -8.88 -8.07
C ALA A 136 -10.72 -8.67 -7.76
N ALA A 137 -9.85 -8.62 -8.77
CA ALA A 137 -8.40 -8.46 -8.62
C ALA A 137 -7.88 -7.62 -9.80
N PRO A 138 -7.75 -6.29 -9.64
CA PRO A 138 -7.15 -5.45 -10.66
C PRO A 138 -5.68 -5.85 -10.86
N SER A 139 -5.24 -5.89 -12.12
CA SER A 139 -3.86 -6.20 -12.43
C SER A 139 -2.93 -5.03 -12.07
N VAL A 140 -1.63 -5.33 -12.00
CA VAL A 140 -0.58 -4.33 -11.77
C VAL A 140 -0.64 -3.21 -12.82
N ALA A 141 -0.98 -3.54 -14.07
CA ALA A 141 -1.15 -2.56 -15.14
C ALA A 141 -2.32 -1.61 -14.86
N ALA A 142 -3.48 -2.13 -14.48
CA ALA A 142 -4.64 -1.28 -14.15
C ALA A 142 -4.35 -0.35 -12.97
N ILE A 143 -3.61 -0.80 -11.96
CA ILE A 143 -3.23 0.04 -10.81
C ILE A 143 -2.31 1.18 -11.26
N TRP A 144 -1.29 0.88 -12.08
CA TRP A 144 -0.40 1.91 -12.63
C TRP A 144 -1.14 2.91 -13.50
N ASP A 145 -2.04 2.45 -14.37
CA ASP A 145 -2.80 3.32 -15.26
C ASP A 145 -3.70 4.30 -14.47
N ASN A 146 -4.37 3.81 -13.42
CA ASN A 146 -5.18 4.66 -12.54
C ASN A 146 -4.32 5.62 -11.74
N LEU A 147 -3.22 5.16 -11.15
CA LEU A 147 -2.32 5.99 -10.36
C LEU A 147 -1.77 7.16 -11.19
N GLN A 148 -1.34 6.90 -12.42
CA GLN A 148 -0.83 7.91 -13.34
C GLN A 148 -1.91 8.90 -13.76
N SER A 149 -3.12 8.41 -14.02
CA SER A 149 -4.25 9.26 -14.41
C SER A 149 -4.70 10.17 -13.26
N ASP A 150 -4.73 9.65 -12.03
CA ASP A 150 -5.18 10.37 -10.84
C ASP A 150 -4.11 11.35 -10.32
N LEU A 151 -2.83 11.00 -10.43
CA LEU A 151 -1.71 11.83 -9.95
C LEU A 151 -1.09 12.70 -11.05
N HIS A 152 -1.55 12.59 -12.30
CA HIS A 152 -1.00 13.28 -13.47
C HIS A 152 0.53 13.14 -13.57
N CYS A 153 1.01 11.89 -13.48
CA CYS A 153 2.43 11.57 -13.57
C CYS A 153 2.68 10.41 -14.53
N CYS A 154 3.90 10.28 -15.06
CA CYS A 154 4.30 9.17 -15.91
C CYS A 154 5.63 8.55 -15.46
N GLY A 155 5.58 7.29 -15.00
CA GLY A 155 6.76 6.57 -14.50
C GLY A 155 7.07 6.87 -13.03
N VAL A 156 8.23 6.41 -12.55
CA VAL A 156 8.66 6.58 -11.14
C VAL A 156 9.45 7.87 -10.98
N THR A 157 10.37 8.10 -11.91
CA THR A 157 11.26 9.26 -11.96
C THR A 157 11.10 10.05 -13.25
N SER A 158 10.79 9.37 -14.35
CA SER A 158 10.57 9.94 -15.67
C SER A 158 9.77 8.97 -16.52
N TYR A 159 9.14 9.45 -17.59
CA TYR A 159 8.47 8.62 -18.57
C TYR A 159 9.42 7.61 -19.25
N GLU A 160 10.72 7.89 -19.26
CA GLU A 160 11.73 6.97 -19.81
C GLU A 160 11.81 5.65 -19.05
N ASP A 161 11.29 5.59 -17.81
CA ASP A 161 11.20 4.35 -17.03
C ASP A 161 10.37 3.27 -17.76
N TRP A 162 9.51 3.65 -18.71
CA TRP A 162 8.71 2.72 -19.53
C TRP A 162 9.46 2.13 -20.72
N TYR A 163 10.63 2.64 -21.09
CA TYR A 163 11.39 2.14 -22.24
C TYR A 163 12.21 0.89 -21.91
N ALA A 164 12.41 0.59 -20.63
CA ALA A 164 13.20 -0.54 -20.16
C ALA A 164 12.36 -1.77 -19.78
N ILE A 165 11.06 -1.79 -20.11
CA ILE A 165 10.14 -2.83 -19.63
C ILE A 165 10.09 -4.06 -20.53
N SER A 166 9.82 -5.21 -19.92
CA SER A 166 9.71 -6.50 -20.61
C SER A 166 8.48 -6.63 -21.53
N SER A 167 7.45 -5.79 -21.34
CA SER A 167 6.21 -5.83 -22.12
C SER A 167 6.34 -5.28 -23.55
N TRP A 168 7.32 -4.42 -23.85
CA TRP A 168 7.59 -3.88 -25.19
C TRP A 168 9.08 -3.55 -25.39
N PRO A 169 9.97 -4.56 -25.44
CA PRO A 169 11.42 -4.39 -25.33
C PRO A 169 12.09 -3.61 -26.49
N GLU A 170 11.42 -3.46 -27.63
CA GLU A 170 11.96 -2.80 -28.83
C GLU A 170 11.26 -1.48 -29.16
N GLU A 171 10.26 -1.08 -28.38
CA GLU A 171 9.48 0.13 -28.63
C GLU A 171 9.68 1.17 -27.52
N ARG A 172 9.93 2.42 -27.92
CA ARG A 172 9.83 3.56 -27.01
C ARG A 172 8.37 3.91 -26.81
N TRP A 173 7.71 3.11 -26.00
CA TRP A 173 6.27 3.20 -25.75
C TRP A 173 5.98 3.49 -24.27
N VAL A 174 4.88 4.21 -24.02
CA VAL A 174 4.36 4.52 -22.67
C VAL A 174 2.89 4.10 -22.58
N PRO A 175 2.37 3.77 -21.38
CA PRO A 175 0.95 3.46 -21.18
C PRO A 175 0.04 4.60 -21.64
N GLN A 176 -1.19 4.27 -22.07
CA GLN A 176 -2.15 5.29 -22.53
C GLN A 176 -2.57 6.25 -21.40
N SER A 177 -2.48 5.83 -20.14
CA SER A 177 -2.68 6.69 -18.97
C SER A 177 -1.68 7.85 -18.87
N CYS A 178 -0.48 7.71 -19.45
CA CYS A 178 0.48 8.81 -19.58
C CYS A 178 0.12 9.79 -20.71
N CYS A 179 -0.76 9.40 -21.63
CA CYS A 179 -1.06 10.17 -22.83
C CYS A 179 -2.30 11.04 -22.65
N ARG A 180 -2.21 12.31 -23.04
CA ARG A 180 -3.38 13.20 -23.05
C ARG A 180 -4.33 12.86 -24.19
N SER A 181 -5.63 12.72 -23.88
CA SER A 181 -6.66 12.63 -24.92
C SER A 181 -6.76 13.96 -25.67
N ARG A 182 -6.41 13.99 -26.96
CA ARG A 182 -6.77 15.10 -27.85
C ARG A 182 -8.26 14.99 -28.20
N TYR A 183 -9.13 15.37 -27.28
CA TYR A 183 -10.51 15.73 -27.60
C TYR A 183 -10.69 17.23 -27.42
N ASN A 184 -10.13 17.98 -28.37
CA ASN A 184 -10.73 19.23 -28.81
C ASN A 184 -10.90 19.08 -30.32
N GLU A 185 -12.16 18.93 -30.73
CA GLU A 185 -12.59 19.07 -32.12
C GLU A 185 -12.15 20.42 -32.68
N THR A 186 -11.95 20.44 -34.00
CA THR A 186 -11.65 21.57 -34.88
C THR A 186 -10.25 22.16 -34.82
N GLU A 187 -9.31 21.54 -35.53
CA GLU A 187 -8.46 22.30 -36.46
C GLU A 187 -7.83 21.39 -37.53
N TRP A 188 -8.26 21.63 -38.75
CA TRP A 188 -7.77 21.04 -39.99
C TRP A 188 -6.35 21.51 -40.29
N TYR A 189 -5.29 20.75 -40.04
CA TYR A 189 -4.08 20.85 -40.88
C TYR A 189 -3.32 19.53 -41.00
N GLU A 190 -2.90 19.33 -42.23
CA GLU A 190 -2.25 18.22 -42.88
C GLU A 190 -0.83 17.98 -42.31
N GLY A 191 -0.54 16.71 -41.95
CA GLY A 191 0.81 16.15 -41.81
C GLY A 191 1.84 16.88 -40.94
N SER A 192 1.98 16.47 -39.67
CA SER A 192 3.29 16.14 -39.07
C SER A 192 3.11 15.52 -37.67
N ASP A 193 3.88 14.46 -37.43
CA ASP A 193 4.09 13.68 -36.21
C ASP A 193 2.93 13.50 -35.20
N ARG A 194 2.40 12.27 -35.17
CA ARG A 194 1.59 11.74 -34.05
C ARG A 194 2.52 11.27 -32.92
N THR A 195 3.29 12.17 -32.34
CA THR A 195 3.93 11.89 -31.05
C THR A 195 2.99 12.35 -29.93
N PRO A 196 2.56 11.46 -29.03
CA PRO A 196 1.88 11.86 -27.81
C PRO A 196 2.80 12.80 -27.03
N TYR A 197 2.26 13.93 -26.57
CA TYR A 197 2.99 14.79 -25.63
C TYR A 197 3.00 14.08 -24.28
N ILE A 198 4.20 13.79 -23.80
CA ILE A 198 4.45 13.14 -22.52
C ILE A 198 4.66 14.24 -21.48
N GLU A 199 3.93 14.21 -20.36
CA GLU A 199 4.21 15.04 -19.19
C GLU A 199 5.36 14.46 -18.35
#